data_AF-A0A1I5U594-F1
#
_entry.id   AF-A0A1I5U594-F1
#
_cell.length_a   1.000
_cell.length_b   1.000
_cell.length_c   1.000
_cell.angle_alpha   90.00
_cell.angle_beta   90.00
_cell.angle_gamma   90.00
#
_symmetry.space_group_name_H-M   'P 1'
#
loop_
_entity.id
_entity.type
_entity.pdbx_description
1 polymer ?
#
loop_
_entity_poly.entity_id
_entity_poly.type
_entity_poly.pdbx_seq_one_letter_code
_entity_poly.pdbx_strand_id
1 'polypeptide(L)'
;MSTLLVKVGGAAAALSGVLVVVQDVWSLAVGGLTEGRAESAVHATQVLLLVPGVVGLYLVQQHAMGRFGQVATLLALLGSTAFSGAALTEVTLLPELTAAGSPLAEDPGTVGVVVGLVAMATWIGGLLLFGVATWRAGVLPRPAAALFVVGLLAGLALGGLLPGVLAVYAAGLVWLGIAAVVRPAPRPAVGAPAVLVP
;
A
#
# COMPACT_ATOMS: atom_id res chain seq x y z
N MET A 1 -3.15 21.15 -8.53
CA MET A 1 -2.94 19.87 -7.80
C MET A 1 -2.76 20.18 -6.33
N SER A 2 -3.54 19.58 -5.43
CA SER A 2 -3.46 19.91 -3.99
C SER A 2 -2.18 19.34 -3.37
N THR A 3 -1.24 20.22 -3.03
CA THR A 3 0.02 19.85 -2.35
C THR A 3 -0.23 19.13 -1.02
N LEU A 4 -1.35 19.44 -0.34
CA LEU A 4 -1.72 18.78 0.90
C LEU A 4 -2.03 17.29 0.70
N LEU A 5 -2.84 16.95 -0.32
CA LEU A 5 -3.19 15.55 -0.60
C LEU A 5 -1.96 14.71 -0.94
N VAL A 6 -1.01 15.27 -1.68
CA VAL A 6 0.27 14.62 -1.99
C VAL A 6 1.08 14.37 -0.72
N LYS A 7 1.20 15.36 0.16
CA LYS A 7 1.97 15.24 1.40
C LYS A 7 1.34 14.25 2.37
N VAL A 8 0.02 14.33 2.57
CA VAL A 8 -0.71 13.41 3.44
C VAL A 8 -0.63 11.98 2.90
N GLY A 9 -0.84 11.78 1.60
CA GLY A 9 -0.71 10.46 1.00
C GLY A 9 0.72 9.93 1.03
N GLY A 10 1.73 10.76 0.71
CA GLY A 10 3.14 10.36 0.84
C GLY A 10 3.51 9.95 2.27
N ALA A 11 3.04 10.69 3.28
CA ALA A 11 3.23 10.35 4.69
C ALA A 11 2.50 9.05 5.06
N ALA A 12 1.27 8.85 4.58
CA ALA A 12 0.52 7.61 4.81
C ALA A 12 1.22 6.39 4.19
N ALA A 13 1.76 6.51 2.97
CA ALA A 13 2.57 5.47 2.35
C ALA A 13 3.82 5.15 3.21
N ALA A 14 4.53 6.18 3.67
CA ALA A 14 5.70 5.99 4.52
C ALA A 14 5.35 5.31 5.85
N LEU A 15 4.29 5.76 6.52
CA LEU A 15 3.82 5.16 7.77
C LEU A 15 3.36 3.71 7.56
N SER A 16 2.66 3.42 6.46
CA SER A 16 2.28 2.04 6.08
C SER A 16 3.52 1.15 5.98
N GLY A 17 4.57 1.61 5.27
CA GLY A 17 5.83 0.87 5.20
C GLY A 17 6.55 0.71 6.54
N VAL A 18 6.54 1.72 7.41
CA VAL A 18 7.09 1.60 8.77
C VAL A 18 6.35 0.53 9.58
N LEU A 19 5.01 0.49 9.48
CA LEU A 19 4.20 -0.52 10.18
C LEU A 19 4.51 -1.95 9.71
N VAL A 20 4.81 -2.16 8.42
CA VAL A 20 5.29 -3.47 7.91
C VAL A 20 6.55 -3.89 8.67
N VAL A 21 7.53 -3.00 8.81
CA VAL A 21 8.78 -3.32 9.53
C VAL A 21 8.52 -3.60 11.00
N VAL A 22 7.64 -2.80 11.64
CA VAL A 22 7.25 -3.02 13.04
C VAL A 22 6.60 -4.39 13.21
N GLN A 23 5.72 -4.79 12.30
CA GLN A 23 5.08 -6.10 12.31
C GLN A 23 6.09 -7.24 12.13
N ASP A 24 7.02 -7.13 11.17
CA ASP A 24 8.08 -8.13 10.96
C ASP A 24 8.97 -8.29 12.20
N VAL A 25 9.40 -7.17 12.82
CA VAL A 25 10.23 -7.17 14.03
C VAL A 25 9.47 -7.76 15.21
N TRP A 26 8.17 -7.44 15.35
CA TRP A 26 7.33 -8.00 16.39
C TRP A 26 7.19 -9.52 16.24
N SER A 27 6.90 -10.00 15.03
CA SER A 27 6.78 -11.43 14.73
C SER A 27 8.07 -12.19 15.08
N LEU A 28 9.22 -11.62 14.74
CA LEU A 28 10.54 -12.15 15.10
C LEU A 28 10.78 -12.18 16.62
N ALA A 29 10.40 -11.11 17.34
CA ALA A 29 10.65 -10.99 18.77
C ALA A 29 9.77 -11.93 19.62
N VAL A 30 8.52 -12.18 19.19
CA VAL A 30 7.56 -13.02 19.91
C VAL A 30 7.67 -14.50 19.50
N GLY A 31 8.51 -14.83 18.52
CA GLY A 31 8.81 -16.22 18.10
C GLY A 31 7.88 -16.77 17.03
N GLY A 32 7.06 -15.92 16.39
CA GLY A 32 6.09 -16.28 15.36
C GLY A 32 4.91 -17.13 15.88
N LEU A 33 3.76 -17.02 15.21
CA LEU A 33 2.55 -17.84 15.38
C LEU A 33 1.60 -17.53 16.56
N THR A 34 1.74 -16.40 17.26
CA THR A 34 0.60 -15.88 18.06
C THR A 34 -0.13 -14.82 17.25
N GLU A 35 -1.04 -15.23 16.37
CA GLU A 35 -2.02 -14.35 15.74
C GLU A 35 -2.89 -13.71 16.82
N GLY A 36 -2.43 -12.58 17.34
CA GLY A 36 -3.10 -11.80 18.36
C GLY A 36 -3.83 -10.61 17.76
N ARG A 37 -4.90 -10.15 18.42
CA ARG A 37 -5.65 -8.94 18.02
C ARG A 37 -4.74 -7.73 17.73
N ALA A 38 -3.62 -7.60 18.45
CA ALA A 38 -2.66 -6.52 18.24
C ALA A 38 -1.93 -6.63 16.89
N GLU A 39 -1.51 -7.83 16.48
CA GLU A 39 -0.84 -8.04 15.19
C GLU A 39 -1.81 -7.78 14.02
N SER A 40 -3.02 -8.34 14.10
CA SER A 40 -4.07 -8.10 13.11
C SER A 40 -4.45 -6.61 13.03
N ALA A 41 -4.46 -5.89 14.16
CA ALA A 41 -4.74 -4.44 14.17
C ALA A 41 -3.63 -3.62 13.50
N VAL A 42 -2.36 -3.98 13.70
CA VAL A 42 -1.22 -3.37 13.01
C VAL A 42 -1.33 -3.62 11.51
N HIS A 43 -1.61 -4.86 11.11
CA HIS A 43 -1.80 -5.23 9.71
C HIS A 43 -2.96 -4.45 9.07
N ALA A 44 -4.14 -4.42 9.70
CA ALA A 44 -5.29 -3.67 9.21
C ALA A 44 -4.96 -2.17 9.05
N THR A 45 -4.26 -1.59 10.02
CA THR A 45 -3.84 -0.17 9.96
C THR A 45 -2.88 0.09 8.80
N GLN A 46 -1.92 -0.82 8.57
CA GLN A 46 -1.00 -0.75 7.43
C GLN A 46 -1.76 -0.71 6.10
N VAL A 47 -2.70 -1.64 5.88
CA VAL A 47 -3.44 -1.74 4.61
C VAL A 47 -4.37 -0.52 4.43
N LEU A 48 -4.99 -0.04 5.52
CA LEU A 48 -5.81 1.17 5.50
C LEU A 48 -5.00 2.42 5.12
N LEU A 49 -3.79 2.58 5.64
CA LEU A 49 -2.89 3.69 5.30
C LEU A 49 -2.38 3.61 3.86
N LEU A 50 -2.33 2.41 3.28
CA LEU A 50 -1.89 2.22 1.90
C LEU A 50 -2.86 2.86 0.91
N VAL A 51 -4.15 2.94 1.22
CA VAL A 51 -5.17 3.57 0.35
C VAL A 51 -4.85 5.05 0.07
N PRO A 52 -4.81 5.97 1.07
CA PRO A 52 -4.36 7.34 0.83
C PRO A 52 -2.90 7.40 0.37
N GLY A 53 -2.07 6.42 0.76
CA GLY A 53 -0.71 6.22 0.26
C GLY A 53 -0.62 6.19 -1.26
N VAL A 54 -1.33 5.24 -1.87
CA VAL A 54 -1.39 5.03 -3.31
C VAL A 54 -1.98 6.25 -4.02
N VAL A 55 -3.02 6.89 -3.45
CA VAL A 55 -3.57 8.13 -4.01
C VAL A 55 -2.52 9.23 -4.05
N GLY A 56 -1.81 9.49 -2.94
CA GLY A 56 -0.78 10.52 -2.88
C GLY A 56 0.35 10.27 -3.87
N LEU A 57 0.87 9.04 -3.90
CA LEU A 57 1.92 8.63 -4.83
C LEU A 57 1.47 8.76 -6.29
N TYR A 58 0.25 8.35 -6.62
CA TYR A 58 -0.33 8.53 -7.97
C TYR A 58 -0.41 10.01 -8.35
N LEU A 59 -0.93 10.87 -7.48
CA LEU A 59 -1.09 12.30 -7.77
C LEU A 59 0.25 12.96 -8.16
N VAL A 60 1.36 12.56 -7.53
CA VAL A 60 2.72 13.05 -7.84
C VAL A 60 3.13 12.77 -9.29
N GLN A 61 2.65 11.68 -9.89
CA GLN A 61 3.10 11.16 -11.17
C GLN A 61 1.97 10.97 -12.19
N GLN A 62 0.77 11.50 -11.90
CA GLN A 62 -0.44 11.28 -12.70
C GLN A 62 -0.28 11.63 -14.19
N HIS A 63 0.49 12.67 -14.50
CA HIS A 63 0.73 13.12 -15.88
C HIS A 63 1.69 12.20 -16.65
N ALA A 64 2.62 11.54 -15.95
CA ALA A 64 3.63 10.67 -16.56
C ALA A 64 3.18 9.20 -16.65
N MET A 65 2.21 8.80 -15.81
CA MET A 65 1.75 7.41 -15.71
C MET A 65 0.90 6.94 -16.90
N GLY A 66 0.27 7.87 -17.61
CA GLY A 66 -0.64 7.56 -18.73
C GLY A 66 -1.78 6.61 -18.34
N ARG A 67 -2.39 5.96 -19.34
CA ARG A 67 -3.53 5.05 -19.13
C ARG A 67 -3.16 3.79 -18.34
N PHE A 68 -1.97 3.24 -18.58
CA PHE A 68 -1.51 2.04 -17.87
C PHE A 68 -1.39 2.31 -16.36
N GLY A 69 -0.74 3.40 -15.97
CA GLY A 69 -0.60 3.73 -14.56
C GLY A 69 -1.92 4.10 -13.89
N GLN A 70 -2.88 4.69 -14.63
CA GLN A 70 -4.24 4.91 -14.13
C GLN A 70 -4.95 3.60 -13.79
N VAL A 71 -4.97 2.63 -14.70
CA VAL A 71 -5.59 1.31 -14.47
C VAL A 71 -4.88 0.58 -13.33
N ALA A 72 -3.55 0.59 -13.31
CA ALA A 72 -2.76 -0.01 -12.24
C ALA A 72 -3.08 0.60 -10.87
N THR A 73 -3.23 1.93 -10.81
CA THR A 73 -3.61 2.64 -9.58
C THR A 73 -5.02 2.26 -9.13
N LEU A 74 -5.98 2.17 -10.06
CA LEU A 74 -7.34 1.75 -9.72
C LEU A 74 -7.37 0.33 -9.15
N LEU A 75 -6.63 -0.60 -9.76
CA LEU A 75 -6.51 -1.97 -9.24
C LEU A 75 -5.87 -1.99 -7.85
N ALA A 76 -4.79 -1.22 -7.64
CA ALA A 76 -4.15 -1.10 -6.34
C ALA A 76 -5.10 -0.54 -5.26
N LEU A 77 -5.89 0.47 -5.60
CA LEU A 77 -6.86 1.07 -4.68
C LEU A 77 -8.00 0.11 -4.35
N LEU A 78 -8.60 -0.52 -5.37
CA LEU A 78 -9.69 -1.47 -5.17
C LEU A 78 -9.22 -2.67 -4.35
N GLY A 79 -8.06 -3.23 -4.70
CA GLY A 79 -7.45 -4.33 -3.97
C GLY A 79 -7.14 -3.94 -2.52
N SER A 80 -6.49 -2.80 -2.29
CA SER A 80 -6.17 -2.34 -0.92
C SER A 80 -7.42 -2.07 -0.09
N THR A 81 -8.47 -1.51 -0.70
CA THR A 81 -9.74 -1.25 -0.02
C THR A 81 -10.46 -2.56 0.32
N ALA A 82 -10.56 -3.50 -0.63
CA ALA A 82 -11.18 -4.80 -0.39
C ALA A 82 -10.42 -5.59 0.68
N PHE A 83 -9.09 -5.60 0.60
CA PHE A 83 -8.23 -6.31 1.54
C PHE A 83 -8.23 -5.67 2.93
N SER A 84 -8.36 -4.33 3.02
CA SER A 84 -8.59 -3.64 4.30
C SER A 84 -9.89 -4.10 4.96
N GLY A 85 -10.94 -4.35 4.16
CA GLY A 85 -12.21 -4.89 4.66
C GLY A 85 -12.02 -6.26 5.31
N ALA A 86 -11.27 -7.16 4.65
CA ALA A 86 -10.95 -8.47 5.20
C ALA A 86 -10.13 -8.37 6.51
N ALA A 87 -9.09 -7.52 6.53
CA ALA A 87 -8.27 -7.31 7.72
C ALA A 87 -9.10 -6.72 8.89
N LEU A 88 -10.07 -5.84 8.62
CA LEU A 88 -10.98 -5.33 9.64
C LEU A 88 -11.92 -6.42 10.16
N THR A 89 -12.41 -7.31 9.30
CA THR A 89 -13.23 -8.47 9.70
C THR A 89 -12.47 -9.36 10.68
N GLU A 90 -11.18 -9.63 10.44
CA GLU A 90 -10.34 -10.42 11.34
C GLU A 90 -10.15 -9.77 12.72
N VAL A 91 -10.02 -8.44 12.78
CA VAL A 91 -9.79 -7.72 14.05
C VAL A 91 -11.10 -7.51 14.84
N THR A 92 -12.23 -7.38 14.16
CA THR A 92 -13.49 -6.93 14.78
C THR A 92 -14.56 -8.02 14.86
N LEU A 93 -14.78 -8.78 13.79
CA LEU A 93 -15.90 -9.72 13.69
C LEU A 93 -15.50 -11.14 14.07
N LEU A 94 -14.34 -11.60 13.60
CA LEU A 94 -13.86 -12.96 13.84
C LEU A 94 -13.75 -13.32 15.34
N PRO A 95 -13.25 -12.44 16.22
CA PRO A 95 -13.17 -12.76 17.65
C PRO A 95 -14.55 -12.92 18.29
N GLU A 96 -15.53 -12.12 17.87
CA GLU A 96 -16.91 -12.18 18.36
C GLU A 96 -17.63 -13.43 17.84
N LEU A 97 -17.43 -13.79 16.58
CA LEU A 97 -17.94 -15.03 15.99
C LEU A 97 -17.36 -16.27 16.69
N THR A 98 -16.06 -16.23 17.01
CA THR A 98 -15.37 -17.31 17.73
C THR A 98 -15.90 -17.44 19.15
N ALA A 99 -16.04 -16.33 19.88
CA ALA A 99 -16.60 -16.32 21.23
C ALA A 99 -18.05 -16.81 21.28
N ALA A 100 -18.82 -16.56 20.22
CA ALA A 100 -20.19 -17.05 20.06
C ALA A 100 -20.30 -18.51 19.61
N GLY A 101 -19.18 -19.20 19.32
CA GLY A 101 -19.19 -20.57 18.80
C GLY A 101 -19.84 -20.68 17.42
N SER A 102 -19.78 -19.63 16.61
CA SER A 102 -20.40 -19.59 15.29
C SER A 102 -19.63 -20.46 14.29
N PRO A 103 -20.29 -21.30 13.49
CA PRO A 103 -19.63 -22.09 12.46
C PRO A 103 -18.96 -21.24 11.37
N LEU A 104 -19.39 -19.98 11.21
CA LEU A 104 -18.77 -19.02 10.29
C LEU A 104 -17.36 -18.59 10.72
N ALA A 105 -16.97 -18.81 11.97
CA ALA A 105 -15.60 -18.54 12.43
C ALA A 105 -14.60 -19.57 11.86
N GLU A 106 -15.04 -20.81 11.64
CA GLU A 106 -14.20 -21.91 11.17
C GLU A 106 -14.35 -22.15 9.67
N ASP A 107 -15.59 -22.02 9.15
CA ASP A 107 -15.90 -22.17 7.73
C ASP A 107 -16.62 -20.93 7.20
N PRO A 108 -15.90 -19.98 6.58
CA PRO A 108 -16.50 -18.82 5.94
C PRO A 108 -17.31 -19.18 4.67
N GLY A 109 -17.32 -20.46 4.28
CA GLY A 109 -17.98 -20.98 3.10
C GLY A 109 -17.26 -20.64 1.80
N THR A 110 -17.61 -21.35 0.72
CA THR A 110 -16.97 -21.18 -0.60
C THR A 110 -17.00 -19.75 -1.11
N VAL A 111 -18.10 -19.02 -0.89
CA VAL A 111 -18.22 -17.63 -1.34
C VAL A 111 -17.24 -16.72 -0.58
N GLY A 112 -17.10 -16.88 0.74
CA GLY A 112 -16.16 -16.11 1.54
C GLY A 112 -14.72 -16.35 1.11
N VAL A 113 -14.34 -17.61 0.91
CA VAL A 113 -13.01 -18.00 0.42
C VAL A 113 -12.72 -17.38 -0.95
N VAL A 114 -13.66 -17.47 -1.90
CA VAL A 114 -13.48 -16.91 -3.24
C VAL A 114 -13.33 -15.39 -3.19
N VAL A 115 -14.16 -14.69 -2.40
CA VAL A 115 -14.06 -13.23 -2.24
C VAL A 115 -12.72 -12.84 -1.62
N GLY A 116 -12.26 -13.56 -0.59
CA GLY A 116 -10.96 -13.32 0.04
C GLY A 116 -9.79 -13.51 -0.94
N LEU A 117 -9.80 -14.60 -1.71
CA LEU A 117 -8.78 -14.87 -2.73
C LEU A 117 -8.76 -13.81 -3.83
N VAL A 118 -9.93 -13.38 -4.31
CA VAL A 118 -10.03 -12.32 -5.33
C VAL A 118 -9.54 -10.98 -4.79
N ALA A 119 -9.90 -10.63 -3.55
CA ALA A 119 -9.41 -9.42 -2.89
C ALA A 119 -7.89 -9.43 -2.74
N MET A 120 -7.32 -10.54 -2.24
CA MET A 120 -5.88 -10.74 -2.09
C MET A 120 -5.16 -10.66 -3.44
N ALA A 121 -5.65 -11.36 -4.46
CA ALA A 121 -5.05 -11.35 -5.80
C ALA A 121 -5.11 -9.95 -6.44
N THR A 122 -6.23 -9.24 -6.28
CA THR A 122 -6.40 -7.87 -6.77
C THR A 122 -5.48 -6.89 -6.04
N TRP A 123 -5.31 -7.06 -4.73
CA TRP A 123 -4.40 -6.27 -3.93
C TRP A 123 -2.94 -6.45 -4.37
N ILE A 124 -2.45 -7.68 -4.39
CA ILE A 124 -1.08 -8.01 -4.81
C ILE A 124 -0.84 -7.57 -6.25
N GLY A 125 -1.71 -7.99 -7.17
CA GLY A 125 -1.59 -7.67 -8.59
C GLY A 125 -1.66 -6.16 -8.85
N GLY A 126 -2.59 -5.48 -8.19
CA GLY A 126 -2.72 -4.02 -8.25
C GLY A 126 -1.47 -3.30 -7.79
N LEU A 127 -0.91 -3.68 -6.63
CA LEU A 127 0.34 -3.10 -6.12
C LEU A 127 1.52 -3.37 -7.06
N LEU A 128 1.70 -4.59 -7.56
CA LEU A 128 2.77 -4.90 -8.51
C LEU A 128 2.68 -4.04 -9.77
N LEU A 129 1.49 -3.95 -10.38
CA LEU A 129 1.25 -3.11 -11.54
C LEU A 129 1.51 -1.64 -11.23
N PHE A 130 1.10 -1.16 -10.06
CA PHE A 130 1.32 0.22 -9.61
C PHE A 130 2.81 0.53 -9.42
N GLY A 131 3.57 -0.39 -8.82
CA GLY A 131 5.01 -0.29 -8.66
C GLY A 131 5.73 -0.26 -10.01
N VAL A 132 5.37 -1.13 -10.95
CA VAL A 132 5.90 -1.13 -12.32
C VAL A 132 5.55 0.17 -13.05
N ALA A 133 4.31 0.65 -12.92
CA ALA A 133 3.89 1.93 -13.49
C ALA A 133 4.69 3.11 -12.90
N THR A 134 4.97 3.08 -11.59
CA THR A 134 5.78 4.08 -10.89
C THR A 134 7.23 4.06 -11.39
N TRP A 135 7.83 2.87 -11.54
CA TRP A 135 9.16 2.72 -12.13
C TRP A 135 9.19 3.29 -13.56
N ARG A 136 8.22 2.91 -14.41
CA ARG A 136 8.14 3.35 -15.80
C ARG A 136 7.95 4.86 -15.92
N ALA A 137 7.14 5.47 -15.05
CA ALA A 137 6.92 6.91 -15.04
C ALA A 137 8.22 7.69 -14.74
N GLY A 138 9.12 7.14 -13.92
CA GLY A 138 10.43 7.75 -13.62
C GLY A 138 10.35 9.09 -12.89
N VAL A 139 9.16 9.44 -12.37
CA VAL A 139 8.89 10.70 -11.66
C VAL A 139 9.36 10.62 -10.21
N LEU A 140 9.13 9.47 -9.57
CA LEU A 140 9.65 9.12 -8.26
C LEU A 140 10.95 8.29 -8.41
N PRO A 141 11.77 8.15 -7.35
CA PRO A 141 13.03 7.42 -7.43
C PRO A 141 12.84 5.98 -7.92
N ARG A 142 13.45 5.64 -9.07
CA ARG A 142 13.35 4.30 -9.66
C ARG A 142 13.86 3.18 -8.74
N PRO A 143 14.94 3.37 -7.97
CA PRO A 143 15.38 2.36 -7.01
C PRO A 143 14.30 2.06 -5.95
N ALA A 144 13.57 3.07 -5.48
CA ALA A 144 12.49 2.88 -4.52
C ALA A 144 11.34 2.06 -5.10
N ALA A 145 10.95 2.33 -6.35
CA ALA A 145 9.95 1.55 -7.07
C ALA A 145 10.40 0.10 -7.33
N ALA A 146 11.69 -0.10 -7.64
CA ALA A 146 12.27 -1.43 -7.80
C ALA A 146 12.25 -2.21 -6.48
N LEU A 147 12.67 -1.61 -5.36
CA LEU A 147 12.60 -2.22 -4.02
C LEU A 147 11.16 -2.60 -3.65
N PHE A 148 10.20 -1.73 -3.94
CA PHE A 148 8.79 -1.99 -3.71
C PHE A 148 8.29 -3.22 -4.49
N VAL A 149 8.58 -3.30 -5.80
CA VAL A 149 8.16 -4.44 -6.65
C VAL A 149 8.90 -5.73 -6.26
N VAL A 150 10.23 -5.68 -6.19
CA VAL A 150 11.07 -6.85 -5.89
C VAL A 150 10.80 -7.35 -4.49
N GLY A 151 10.67 -6.46 -3.52
CA GLY A 151 10.33 -6.82 -2.15
C GLY A 151 8.96 -7.48 -2.04
N LEU A 152 7.95 -7.00 -2.79
CA LEU A 152 6.63 -7.62 -2.81
C LEU A 152 6.69 -9.04 -3.42
N LEU A 153 7.40 -9.21 -4.54
CA LEU A 153 7.61 -10.53 -5.14
C LEU A 153 8.40 -11.48 -4.24
N ALA A 154 9.43 -10.97 -3.56
CA ALA A 154 10.23 -11.72 -2.61
C ALA A 154 9.39 -12.13 -1.39
N GLY A 155 8.51 -11.26 -0.90
CA GLY A 155 7.53 -11.58 0.14
C GLY A 155 6.62 -12.74 -0.25
N LEU A 156 6.12 -12.74 -1.49
CA LEU A 156 5.27 -13.84 -1.99
C LEU A 156 6.03 -15.15 -2.15
N ALA A 157 7.27 -15.09 -2.65
CA ALA A 157 8.05 -16.28 -2.96
C ALA A 157 8.76 -16.88 -1.74
N LEU A 158 9.18 -16.03 -0.79
CA LEU A 158 10.11 -16.41 0.29
C LEU A 158 9.59 -16.06 1.69
N GLY A 159 8.39 -15.47 1.82
CA GLY A 159 7.86 -15.02 3.12
C GLY A 159 7.77 -16.12 4.18
N GLY A 160 7.48 -17.36 3.78
CA GLY A 160 7.45 -18.51 4.69
C GLY A 160 8.82 -19.11 5.01
N LEU A 161 9.88 -18.70 4.31
CA LEU A 161 11.24 -19.27 4.44
C LEU A 161 12.23 -18.30 5.08
N LEU A 162 12.11 -17.01 4.77
CA LEU A 162 13.05 -15.97 5.19
C LEU A 162 12.29 -14.88 5.95
N PRO A 163 12.40 -14.85 7.28
CA PRO A 163 11.76 -13.79 8.05
C PRO A 163 12.36 -12.43 7.71
N GLY A 164 11.53 -11.39 7.70
CA GLY A 164 11.94 -10.02 7.39
C GLY A 164 12.10 -9.72 5.90
N VAL A 165 11.75 -10.64 4.98
CA VAL A 165 11.83 -10.37 3.53
C VAL A 165 10.94 -9.19 3.10
N LEU A 166 9.84 -8.94 3.81
CA LEU A 166 8.95 -7.81 3.56
C LEU A 166 9.57 -6.45 3.92
N ALA A 167 10.67 -6.43 4.67
CA ALA A 167 11.42 -5.19 4.92
C ALA A 167 11.93 -4.55 3.61
N VAL A 168 12.18 -5.33 2.56
CA VAL A 168 12.57 -4.79 1.23
C VAL A 168 11.42 -4.04 0.58
N TYR A 169 10.20 -4.60 0.64
CA TYR A 169 8.97 -3.96 0.17
C TYR A 169 8.72 -2.67 0.96
N ALA A 170 8.82 -2.77 2.29
CA ALA A 170 8.63 -1.67 3.21
C ALA A 170 9.61 -0.52 2.94
N ALA A 171 10.90 -0.82 2.74
CA ALA A 171 11.91 0.18 2.43
C ALA A 171 11.60 0.93 1.12
N GLY A 172 11.14 0.21 0.08
CA GLY A 172 10.67 0.81 -1.15
C GLY A 172 9.49 1.75 -0.94
N LEU A 173 8.49 1.31 -0.17
CA LEU A 173 7.30 2.11 0.14
C LEU A 173 7.62 3.36 0.97
N VAL A 174 8.46 3.22 2.00
CA VAL A 174 8.95 4.33 2.84
C VAL A 174 9.67 5.37 2.00
N TRP A 175 10.58 4.92 1.13
CA TRP A 175 11.35 5.81 0.27
C TRP A 175 10.44 6.53 -0.73
N LEU A 176 9.50 5.84 -1.37
CA LEU A 176 8.51 6.46 -2.26
C LEU A 176 7.67 7.51 -1.51
N GLY A 177 7.20 7.19 -0.30
CA GLY A 177 6.42 8.10 0.54
C GLY A 177 7.19 9.37 0.90
N ILE A 178 8.43 9.23 1.41
CA ILE A 178 9.30 10.36 1.74
C ILE A 178 9.60 11.21 0.49
N ALA A 179 9.91 10.58 -0.64
CA ALA A 179 10.18 11.27 -1.89
C ALA A 179 8.97 12.10 -2.38
N ALA A 180 7.74 11.61 -2.16
CA ALA A 180 6.52 12.36 -2.44
C ALA A 180 6.33 13.56 -1.49
N VAL A 181 6.62 13.40 -0.19
CA VAL A 181 6.47 14.46 0.82
C VAL A 181 7.46 15.62 0.62
N VAL A 182 8.72 15.30 0.34
CA VAL A 182 9.82 16.28 0.23
C VAL A 182 9.78 17.03 -1.10
N ARG A 183 8.97 16.57 -2.06
CA ARG A 183 8.94 17.16 -3.40
C ARG A 183 8.40 18.60 -3.35
N PRO A 184 9.12 19.57 -3.94
CA PRO A 184 8.65 20.95 -3.97
C PRO A 184 7.40 21.09 -4.85
N ALA A 185 6.50 21.99 -4.46
CA ALA A 185 5.32 22.31 -5.25
C ALA A 185 5.74 22.90 -6.61
N PRO A 186 4.99 22.64 -7.70
CA PRO A 186 5.21 23.31 -8.97
C PRO A 186 5.15 24.84 -8.75
N ARG A 187 6.20 25.56 -9.17
CA ARG A 187 6.17 27.04 -9.11
C ARG A 187 5.02 27.54 -9.99
N PRO A 188 4.21 28.50 -9.53
CA PRO A 188 3.27 29.19 -10.40
C PRO A 188 4.04 29.70 -11.62
N ALA A 189 3.54 29.44 -12.82
CA ALA A 189 4.10 30.06 -14.01
C ALA A 189 3.97 31.58 -13.82
N VAL A 190 5.09 32.26 -13.60
CA VAL A 190 5.10 33.72 -13.60
C VAL A 190 4.68 34.11 -15.01
N GLY A 191 3.48 34.67 -15.13
CA GLY A 191 2.95 35.11 -16.41
C GLY A 191 3.97 36.02 -17.08
N ALA A 192 4.28 35.75 -18.35
CA ALA A 192 5.09 36.66 -19.15
C ALA A 192 4.51 38.08 -19.02
N PRO A 193 5.35 39.12 -18.80
CA PRO A 193 4.85 40.49 -18.72
C PRO A 193 4.05 40.78 -19.98
N ALA A 194 2.81 41.23 -19.79
CA ALA A 194 1.94 41.64 -20.87
C ALA A 194 2.69 42.70 -21.68
N VAL A 195 3.10 42.34 -22.90
CA VAL A 195 3.64 43.30 -23.86
C VAL A 195 2.49 44.22 -24.19
N LEU A 196 2.51 45.43 -23.61
CA LEU A 196 1.65 46.52 -24.03
C LEU A 196 2.02 46.85 -25.47
N VAL A 197 1.19 46.43 -26.41
CA VAL A 197 1.28 46.85 -27.81
C VAL A 197 0.74 48.29 -27.88
N PRO A 198 1.51 49.25 -28.45
CA PRO A 198 1.15 50.66 -28.53
C PRO A 198 -0.02 50.95 -29.48
#